data_AF-A0A7D6I3A5-F1
#
_entry.id   AF-A0A7D6I3A5-F1
#
_cell.length_a   1.000
_cell.length_b   1.000
_cell.length_c   1.000
_cell.angle_alpha   90.00
_cell.angle_beta   90.00
_cell.angle_gamma   90.00
#
_symmetry.space_group_name_H-M   'P 1'
#
loop_
_entity.id
_entity.type
_entity.pdbx_description
1 polymer ?
#
loop_
_entity_poly.entity_id
_entity_poly.type
_entity_poly.pdbx_seq_one_letter_code
_entity_poly.pdbx_strand_id
1 'polypeptide(L)'
;MKTNPPKLAQRGRVCDVEGCGRPHESDGLCGTHALRRKKGQDLTVAIRTDRTLQEKLDFYAPPSDPKACWLWTGAKTNGYGVLNIDGVNRRATHVALELATGQQVPDGLVVRHRCDTPACVNPAHLETGTQGDNINDMHTRGRAAVGEALPVSKVTPEIVRQIRDFNESGTMTQTAIAKRFNITQPAVWAIINRTTWAHVD
;
A
#
# COMPACT_ATOMS: atom_id res chain seq x y z
N MET A 1 27.18 -12.63 31.70
CA MET A 1 26.02 -11.91 31.12
C MET A 1 24.80 -12.24 31.96
N LYS A 2 24.21 -11.24 32.60
CA LYS A 2 23.08 -11.43 33.53
C LYS A 2 21.80 -11.64 32.72
N THR A 3 21.24 -12.84 32.76
CA THR A 3 19.91 -13.15 32.25
C THR A 3 18.88 -12.49 33.16
N ASN A 4 18.09 -11.57 32.62
CA ASN A 4 16.97 -10.97 33.33
C ASN A 4 15.83 -12.00 33.42
N PRO A 5 15.30 -12.32 34.61
CA PRO A 5 14.17 -13.24 34.72
C PRO A 5 12.89 -12.60 34.15
N PRO A 6 11.93 -13.41 33.64
CA PRO A 6 10.68 -12.89 33.11
C PRO A 6 9.88 -12.22 34.24
N LYS A 7 9.43 -10.99 34.00
CA LYS A 7 8.55 -10.26 34.93
C LYS A 7 7.23 -11.02 35.07
N LEU A 8 6.95 -11.57 36.25
CA LEU A 8 5.62 -12.05 36.62
C LEU A 8 4.63 -10.87 36.62
N ALA A 9 3.62 -10.90 35.75
CA ALA A 9 2.59 -9.86 35.65
C ALA A 9 1.56 -10.00 36.80
N GLN A 10 1.21 -8.88 37.42
CA GLN A 10 0.21 -8.76 38.50
C GLN A 10 -1.20 -9.14 38.00
N ARG A 11 -1.97 -9.87 38.83
CA ARG A 11 -3.36 -10.29 38.56
C ARG A 11 -4.30 -9.07 38.51
N GLY A 12 -4.52 -8.51 37.33
CA GLY A 12 -5.53 -7.46 37.10
C GLY A 12 -6.95 -8.02 37.12
N ARG A 13 -7.92 -7.20 37.56
CA ARG A 13 -9.37 -7.48 37.45
C ARG A 13 -9.70 -7.83 35.99
N VAL A 14 -10.63 -8.75 35.77
CA VAL A 14 -11.13 -9.10 34.42
C VAL A 14 -12.46 -8.39 34.13
N CYS A 15 -12.85 -8.37 32.87
CA CYS A 15 -14.10 -7.79 32.39
C CYS A 15 -15.33 -8.49 33.03
N ASP A 16 -16.31 -7.70 33.46
CA ASP A 16 -17.55 -8.14 34.11
C ASP A 16 -18.54 -8.83 33.15
N VAL A 17 -18.29 -8.80 31.84
CA VAL A 17 -19.12 -9.50 30.85
C VAL A 17 -18.80 -10.99 30.91
N GLU A 18 -19.83 -11.79 31.14
CA GLU A 18 -19.76 -13.25 31.24
C GLU A 18 -19.04 -13.85 30.01
N GLY A 19 -18.05 -14.71 30.27
CA GLY A 19 -17.26 -15.38 29.22
C GLY A 19 -16.17 -14.53 28.55
N CYS A 20 -15.94 -13.26 28.95
CA CYS A 20 -14.95 -12.41 28.27
C CYS A 20 -13.50 -12.69 28.68
N GLY A 21 -13.21 -12.86 29.98
CA GLY A 21 -11.87 -13.15 30.53
C GLY A 21 -10.78 -12.07 30.32
N ARG A 22 -11.04 -11.01 29.56
CA ARG A 22 -10.06 -9.95 29.24
C ARG A 22 -9.77 -9.04 30.45
N PRO A 23 -8.58 -8.40 30.51
CA PRO A 23 -8.29 -7.40 31.53
C PRO A 23 -9.33 -6.27 31.53
N HIS A 24 -9.76 -5.89 32.73
CA HIS A 24 -10.56 -4.69 32.97
C HIS A 24 -9.71 -3.44 32.68
N GLU A 25 -10.29 -2.49 31.96
CA GLU A 25 -9.64 -1.20 31.63
C GLU A 25 -10.40 -0.02 32.25
N SER A 26 -11.74 -0.03 32.23
CA SER A 26 -12.58 1.03 32.81
C SER A 26 -13.99 0.51 33.12
N ASP A 27 -14.63 1.02 34.17
CA ASP A 27 -16.03 0.73 34.54
C ASP A 27 -16.42 -0.77 34.54
N GLY A 28 -15.56 -1.66 35.04
CA GLY A 28 -15.79 -3.10 35.02
C GLY A 28 -15.67 -3.77 33.65
N LEU A 29 -15.40 -3.02 32.58
CA LEU A 29 -15.32 -3.53 31.21
C LEU A 29 -13.88 -3.55 30.67
N CYS A 30 -13.58 -4.47 29.75
CA CYS A 30 -12.41 -4.35 28.87
C CYS A 30 -12.63 -3.24 27.84
N GLY A 31 -11.57 -2.72 27.20
CA GLY A 31 -11.68 -1.61 26.25
C GLY A 31 -12.65 -1.86 25.10
N THR A 32 -12.77 -3.12 24.64
CA THR A 32 -13.74 -3.48 23.59
C THR A 32 -15.19 -3.46 24.09
N HIS A 33 -15.48 -3.96 25.29
CA HIS A 33 -16.85 -3.89 25.85
C HIS A 33 -17.22 -2.46 26.23
N ALA A 34 -16.28 -1.66 26.73
CA ALA A 34 -16.49 -0.24 26.96
C ALA A 34 -16.86 0.49 25.66
N LEU A 35 -16.17 0.18 24.55
CA LEU A 35 -16.48 0.76 23.23
C LEU A 35 -17.85 0.31 22.70
N ARG A 36 -18.21 -0.97 22.84
CA ARG A 36 -19.53 -1.48 22.45
C ARG A 36 -20.65 -0.81 23.24
N ARG A 37 -20.47 -0.67 24.56
CA ARG A 37 -21.42 0.04 25.44
C ARG A 37 -21.62 1.48 24.97
N LYS A 38 -20.54 2.18 24.66
CA LYS A 38 -20.58 3.55 24.11
C LYS A 38 -21.32 3.64 22.77
N LYS A 39 -21.31 2.57 21.98
CA LYS A 39 -22.02 2.47 20.69
C LYS A 39 -23.44 1.89 20.80
N GLY A 40 -23.93 1.60 22.01
CA GLY A 40 -25.24 0.96 22.20
C GLY A 40 -25.34 -0.47 21.64
N GLN A 41 -24.21 -1.17 21.49
CA GLN A 41 -24.15 -2.52 20.95
C GLN A 41 -24.30 -3.58 22.05
N ASP A 42 -24.84 -4.74 21.69
CA ASP A 42 -24.98 -5.89 22.60
C ASP A 42 -23.61 -6.32 23.18
N LEU A 43 -23.54 -6.35 24.51
CA LEU A 43 -22.35 -6.70 25.27
C LEU A 43 -22.21 -8.21 25.46
N THR A 44 -23.28 -9.00 25.32
CA THR A 44 -23.27 -10.45 25.53
C THR A 44 -22.73 -11.23 24.33
N VAL A 45 -22.71 -10.60 23.15
CA VAL A 45 -22.13 -11.20 21.94
C VAL A 45 -20.64 -11.48 22.19
N ALA A 46 -20.28 -12.76 22.22
CA ALA A 46 -18.92 -13.22 22.43
C ALA A 46 -17.92 -12.41 21.59
N ILE A 47 -16.98 -11.73 22.27
CA ILE A 47 -15.86 -11.12 21.56
C ILE A 47 -14.92 -12.26 21.20
N ARG A 48 -14.98 -12.73 19.94
CA ARG A 48 -13.94 -13.61 19.41
C ARG A 48 -12.63 -12.82 19.32
N THR A 49 -11.73 -13.10 20.26
CA THR A 49 -10.46 -12.39 20.42
C THR A 49 -9.32 -13.04 19.65
N ASP A 50 -9.54 -14.31 19.30
CA ASP A 50 -8.58 -15.29 18.85
C ASP A 50 -8.79 -15.65 17.38
N ARG A 51 -9.44 -14.78 16.60
CA ARG A 51 -9.53 -14.99 15.15
C ARG A 51 -8.12 -15.22 14.62
N THR A 52 -7.92 -16.41 14.09
CA THR A 52 -6.71 -16.78 13.38
C THR A 52 -6.46 -15.78 12.26
N LEU A 53 -5.22 -15.70 11.78
CA LEU A 53 -4.92 -14.83 10.65
C LEU A 53 -5.75 -15.20 9.41
N GLN A 54 -6.03 -16.49 9.22
CA GLN A 54 -6.91 -16.98 8.17
C GLN A 54 -8.34 -16.44 8.32
N GLU A 55 -8.96 -16.58 9.50
CA GLU A 55 -10.31 -16.05 9.73
C GLU A 55 -10.40 -14.53 9.59
N LYS A 56 -9.32 -13.80 9.91
CA LYS A 56 -9.25 -12.36 9.65
C LYS A 56 -9.21 -12.08 8.13
N LEU A 57 -8.42 -12.83 7.36
CA LEU A 57 -8.38 -12.68 5.91
C LEU A 57 -9.75 -12.98 5.28
N ASP A 58 -10.35 -14.12 5.62
CA ASP A 58 -11.64 -14.54 5.06
C ASP A 58 -12.76 -13.57 5.40
N PHE A 59 -12.70 -12.94 6.58
CA PHE A 59 -13.67 -11.91 6.96
C PHE A 59 -13.55 -10.64 6.11
N TYR A 60 -12.33 -10.15 5.88
CA TYR A 60 -12.10 -8.88 5.19
C TYR A 60 -12.01 -9.01 3.67
N ALA A 61 -11.70 -10.19 3.16
CA ALA A 61 -11.62 -10.51 1.74
C ALA A 61 -12.06 -11.96 1.54
N PRO A 62 -13.38 -12.24 1.60
CA PRO A 62 -13.91 -13.58 1.41
C PRO A 62 -13.37 -14.22 0.13
N PRO A 63 -12.78 -15.42 0.20
CA PRO A 63 -12.35 -16.14 -0.99
C PRO A 63 -13.50 -16.34 -1.95
N SER A 64 -13.21 -16.23 -3.25
CA SER A 64 -14.15 -16.47 -4.33
C SER A 64 -13.49 -17.33 -5.41
N ASP A 65 -13.59 -16.96 -6.68
CA ASP A 65 -12.84 -17.63 -7.75
C ASP A 65 -11.32 -17.38 -7.55
N PRO A 66 -10.46 -18.41 -7.63
CA PRO A 66 -9.00 -18.25 -7.58
C PRO A 66 -8.41 -17.33 -8.66
N LYS A 67 -9.12 -17.10 -9.77
CA LYS A 67 -8.76 -16.14 -10.84
C LYS A 67 -9.30 -14.73 -10.60
N ALA A 68 -10.18 -14.55 -9.62
CA ALA A 68 -10.74 -13.26 -9.26
C ALA A 68 -9.94 -12.59 -8.15
N CYS A 69 -9.98 -11.26 -8.11
CA CYS A 69 -9.40 -10.51 -7.00
C CYS A 69 -10.22 -10.69 -5.73
N TRP A 70 -9.57 -11.04 -4.63
CA TRP A 70 -10.18 -11.02 -3.30
C TRP A 70 -9.90 -9.65 -2.67
N LEU A 71 -10.88 -8.74 -2.75
CA LEU A 71 -10.70 -7.34 -2.42
C LEU A 71 -10.78 -7.08 -0.91
N TRP A 72 -9.76 -6.44 -0.37
CA TRP A 72 -9.66 -6.07 1.04
C TRP A 72 -10.65 -4.94 1.40
N THR A 73 -11.58 -5.27 2.31
CA THR A 73 -12.58 -4.35 2.85
C THR A 73 -12.17 -3.71 4.18
N GLY A 74 -11.08 -4.19 4.80
CA GLY A 74 -10.56 -3.66 6.06
C GLY A 74 -9.73 -2.37 5.90
N ALA A 75 -8.96 -2.06 6.94
CA ALA A 75 -8.05 -0.91 6.97
C ALA A 75 -7.01 -0.99 5.83
N LYS A 76 -6.68 0.17 5.26
CA LYS A 76 -5.76 0.30 4.11
C LYS A 76 -4.73 1.42 4.35
N THR A 77 -3.56 1.27 3.75
CA THR A 77 -2.53 2.32 3.68
C THR A 77 -2.00 2.38 2.26
N ASN A 78 -2.19 3.52 1.59
CA ASN A 78 -1.90 3.74 0.16
C ASN A 78 -2.60 2.70 -0.74
N GLY A 79 -3.86 2.38 -0.43
CA GLY A 79 -4.66 1.40 -1.19
C GLY A 79 -4.44 -0.07 -0.81
N TYR A 80 -3.33 -0.40 -0.14
CA TYR A 80 -3.01 -1.77 0.26
C TYR A 80 -3.61 -2.12 1.62
N GLY A 81 -4.20 -3.32 1.73
CA GLY A 81 -4.75 -3.84 2.99
C GLY A 81 -3.69 -4.01 4.08
N VAL A 82 -4.07 -3.71 5.32
CA VAL A 82 -3.23 -3.87 6.51
C VAL A 82 -3.97 -4.59 7.63
N LEU A 83 -3.22 -5.38 8.39
CA LEU A 83 -3.66 -6.11 9.58
C LEU A 83 -2.78 -5.71 10.77
N ASN A 84 -3.38 -5.44 11.91
CA ASN A 84 -2.65 -5.34 13.16
C ASN A 84 -2.49 -6.74 13.79
N ILE A 85 -1.24 -7.14 14.01
CA ILE A 85 -0.85 -8.42 14.61
C ILE A 85 0.11 -8.07 15.76
N ASP A 86 -0.32 -8.33 17.00
CA ASP A 86 0.43 -8.05 18.22
C ASP A 86 0.97 -6.62 18.32
N GLY A 87 0.14 -5.64 17.92
CA GLY A 87 0.49 -4.22 17.94
C GLY A 87 1.26 -3.75 16.70
N VAL A 88 1.69 -4.66 15.82
CA VAL A 88 2.43 -4.34 14.60
C VAL A 88 1.52 -4.40 13.38
N ASN A 89 1.53 -3.34 12.57
CA ASN A 89 0.81 -3.35 11.29
C ASN A 89 1.61 -4.13 10.25
N ARG A 90 1.04 -5.25 9.77
CA ARG A 90 1.55 -6.04 8.65
C ARG A 90 0.67 -5.86 7.42
N ARG A 91 1.27 -5.99 6.22
CA ARG A 91 0.52 -5.98 4.96
C ARG A 91 -0.34 -7.23 4.86
N ALA A 92 -1.62 -7.07 4.53
CA ALA A 92 -2.53 -8.20 4.37
C ALA A 92 -2.09 -9.15 3.24
N THR A 93 -1.45 -8.61 2.18
CA THR A 93 -0.87 -9.41 1.09
C THR A 93 0.28 -10.33 1.56
N HIS A 94 1.12 -9.87 2.49
CA HIS A 94 2.20 -10.70 3.03
C HIS A 94 1.60 -11.81 3.86
N VAL A 95 0.67 -11.48 4.77
CA VAL A 95 -0.02 -12.48 5.60
C VAL A 95 -0.72 -13.53 4.74
N ALA A 96 -1.43 -13.11 3.68
CA ALA A 96 -2.12 -14.03 2.77
C ALA A 96 -1.15 -14.96 2.03
N LEU A 97 -0.04 -14.42 1.51
CA LEU A 97 0.96 -15.22 0.82
C LEU A 97 1.65 -16.20 1.77
N GLU A 98 2.03 -15.75 2.97
CA GLU A 98 2.71 -16.58 3.98
C GLU A 98 1.84 -17.73 4.47
N LEU A 99 0.54 -17.51 4.67
CA LEU A 99 -0.39 -18.57 5.05
C LEU A 99 -0.59 -19.58 3.91
N ALA A 100 -0.65 -19.11 2.66
CA ALA A 100 -0.84 -19.98 1.51
C ALA A 100 0.39 -20.83 1.19
N THR A 101 1.60 -20.31 1.39
CA THR A 101 2.85 -21.02 1.11
C THR A 101 3.42 -21.73 2.33
N GLY A 102 3.01 -21.35 3.53
CA GLY A 102 3.63 -21.78 4.79
C GLY A 102 5.03 -21.19 5.03
N GLN A 103 5.44 -20.21 4.24
CA GLN A 103 6.78 -19.61 4.28
C GLN A 103 6.70 -18.11 4.50
N GLN A 104 7.58 -17.58 5.34
CA GLN A 104 7.73 -16.14 5.51
C GLN A 104 8.25 -15.49 4.22
N VAL A 105 7.83 -14.25 3.93
CA VAL A 105 8.44 -13.48 2.86
C VAL A 105 9.90 -13.22 3.23
N PRO A 106 10.88 -13.67 2.41
CA PRO A 106 12.28 -13.49 2.74
C PRO A 106 12.68 -12.03 2.86
N ASP A 107 13.65 -11.75 3.75
CA ASP A 107 14.20 -10.41 3.92
C ASP A 107 14.73 -9.84 2.60
N GLY A 108 14.42 -8.56 2.35
CA GLY A 108 14.81 -7.86 1.13
C GLY A 108 13.92 -8.15 -0.09
N LEU A 109 12.99 -9.10 0.00
CA LEU A 109 11.97 -9.32 -1.03
C LEU A 109 10.69 -8.53 -0.73
N VAL A 110 9.93 -8.28 -1.79
CA VAL A 110 8.62 -7.64 -1.76
C VAL A 110 7.55 -8.57 -2.32
N VAL A 111 6.32 -8.38 -1.89
CA VAL A 111 5.15 -9.02 -2.51
C VAL A 111 4.60 -8.13 -3.62
N ARG A 112 4.50 -8.68 -4.82
CA ARG A 112 4.04 -8.03 -6.06
C ARG A 112 2.68 -8.57 -6.47
N HIS A 113 1.90 -7.74 -7.18
CA HIS A 113 0.60 -8.12 -7.74
C HIS A 113 0.71 -8.45 -9.23
N ARG A 114 0.21 -9.62 -9.62
CA ARG A 114 -0.03 -9.93 -11.05
C ARG A 114 -1.24 -9.21 -11.63
N CYS A 115 -2.18 -8.77 -10.78
CA CYS A 115 -3.45 -8.17 -11.16
C CYS A 115 -3.53 -6.63 -11.01
N ASP A 116 -2.41 -5.96 -10.67
CA ASP A 116 -2.32 -4.51 -10.42
C ASP A 116 -3.40 -3.91 -9.50
N THR A 117 -3.96 -4.71 -8.60
CA THR A 117 -5.02 -4.27 -7.70
C THR A 117 -4.48 -4.23 -6.27
N PRO A 118 -4.11 -3.06 -5.72
CA PRO A 118 -3.44 -2.96 -4.42
C PRO A 118 -4.22 -3.59 -3.26
N ALA A 119 -5.56 -3.56 -3.33
CA ALA A 119 -6.44 -4.14 -2.32
C ALA A 119 -6.63 -5.66 -2.47
N CYS A 120 -6.14 -6.28 -3.55
CA CYS A 120 -6.27 -7.72 -3.74
C CYS A 120 -5.33 -8.48 -2.79
N VAL A 121 -5.89 -9.45 -2.06
CA VAL A 121 -5.12 -10.34 -1.16
C VAL A 121 -5.19 -11.81 -1.57
N ASN A 122 -5.75 -12.13 -2.75
CA ASN A 122 -5.75 -13.49 -3.29
C ASN A 122 -4.31 -13.98 -3.51
N PRO A 123 -3.84 -15.02 -2.80
CA PRO A 123 -2.48 -15.53 -2.94
C PRO A 123 -2.10 -15.95 -4.37
N ALA A 124 -3.06 -16.40 -5.19
CA ALA A 124 -2.82 -16.76 -6.59
C ALA A 124 -2.45 -15.54 -7.46
N HIS A 125 -2.79 -14.33 -7.02
CA HIS A 125 -2.45 -13.08 -7.70
C HIS A 125 -1.19 -12.41 -7.12
N LEU A 126 -0.54 -13.05 -6.15
CA LEU A 126 0.64 -12.54 -5.45
C LEU A 126 1.87 -13.37 -5.80
N GLU A 127 3.02 -12.72 -5.82
CA GLU A 127 4.33 -13.37 -5.92
C GLU A 127 5.38 -12.58 -5.17
N THR A 128 6.44 -13.24 -4.71
CA THR A 128 7.62 -12.54 -4.20
C THR A 128 8.55 -12.14 -5.33
N GLY A 129 9.27 -11.05 -5.13
CA GLY A 129 10.30 -10.58 -6.06
C GLY A 129 11.19 -9.53 -5.41
N THR A 130 12.20 -9.08 -6.13
CA THR A 130 13.05 -7.98 -5.69
C THR A 130 12.37 -6.63 -5.91
N GLN A 131 12.91 -5.58 -5.30
CA GLN A 131 12.49 -4.21 -5.63
C GLN A 131 12.73 -3.86 -7.11
N GLY A 132 13.79 -4.41 -7.71
CA GLY A 132 14.07 -4.25 -9.14
C GLY A 132 12.95 -4.84 -9.99
N ASP A 133 12.46 -6.02 -9.63
CA ASP A 133 11.35 -6.67 -10.33
C ASP A 133 10.05 -5.86 -10.20
N ASN A 134 9.78 -5.27 -9.03
CA ASN A 134 8.61 -4.39 -8.85
C ASN A 134 8.69 -3.09 -9.66
N ILE A 135 9.89 -2.50 -9.76
CA ILE A 135 10.13 -1.33 -10.63
C ILE A 135 9.94 -1.72 -12.10
N ASN A 136 10.47 -2.87 -12.51
CA ASN A 136 10.29 -3.37 -13.86
C ASN A 136 8.81 -3.62 -14.20
N ASP A 137 8.03 -4.20 -13.28
CA ASP A 137 6.58 -4.34 -13.45
C ASP A 137 5.89 -2.99 -13.65
N MET A 138 6.28 -1.96 -12.90
CA MET A 138 5.73 -0.61 -13.07
C MET A 138 6.01 -0.06 -14.47
N HIS A 139 7.23 -0.22 -14.99
CA HIS A 139 7.59 0.26 -16.32
C HIS A 139 6.90 -0.53 -17.43
N THR A 140 6.96 -1.87 -17.37
CA THR A 140 6.34 -2.76 -18.37
C THR A 140 4.83 -2.57 -18.46
N ARG A 141 4.17 -2.20 -17.35
CA ARG A 141 2.73 -1.95 -17.29
C ARG A 141 2.35 -0.47 -17.48
N GLY A 142 3.31 0.38 -17.88
CA GLY A 142 3.05 1.79 -18.19
C GLY A 142 2.59 2.63 -17.00
N ARG A 143 2.86 2.19 -15.77
CA ARG A 143 2.44 2.87 -14.53
C ARG A 143 3.47 3.87 -14.02
N ALA A 144 4.65 3.94 -14.65
CA ALA A 144 5.64 4.94 -14.32
C ALA A 144 5.11 6.33 -14.68
N ALA A 145 5.15 7.27 -13.73
CA ALA A 145 4.83 8.66 -14.02
C ALA A 145 5.80 9.21 -15.08
N VAL A 146 5.26 9.93 -16.07
CA VAL A 146 6.02 10.55 -17.15
C VAL A 146 5.57 11.99 -17.34
N GLY A 147 6.47 12.84 -17.83
CA GLY A 147 6.14 14.24 -18.14
C GLY A 147 5.57 14.97 -16.94
N GLU A 148 4.40 15.60 -17.09
CA GLU A 148 3.74 16.42 -16.06
C GLU A 148 3.23 15.60 -14.86
N ALA A 149 3.05 14.29 -15.03
CA ALA A 149 2.71 13.41 -13.91
C ALA A 149 3.88 13.25 -12.92
N LEU A 150 5.09 13.67 -13.30
CA LEU A 150 6.22 13.74 -12.37
C LEU A 150 6.06 14.96 -11.44
N PRO A 151 6.15 14.79 -10.11
CA PRO A 151 5.99 15.90 -9.16
C PRO A 151 6.98 17.05 -9.33
N VAL A 152 8.11 16.78 -10.00
CA VAL A 152 9.20 17.73 -10.23
C VAL A 152 9.17 18.35 -11.64
N SER A 153 8.17 18.01 -12.46
CA SER A 153 8.15 18.50 -13.84
C SER A 153 7.87 19.99 -13.90
N LYS A 154 8.85 20.76 -14.36
CA LYS A 154 8.70 22.18 -14.72
C LYS A 154 8.08 22.38 -16.10
N VAL A 155 8.00 21.30 -16.88
CA VAL A 155 7.52 21.31 -18.26
C VAL A 155 6.11 20.70 -18.27
N THR A 156 5.21 21.33 -19.00
CA THR A 156 3.83 20.86 -19.23
C THR A 156 3.64 20.51 -20.72
N PRO A 157 2.59 19.76 -21.10
CA PRO A 157 2.28 19.49 -22.51
C PRO A 157 2.17 20.77 -23.35
N GLU A 158 1.71 21.85 -22.74
CA GLU A 158 1.60 23.15 -23.39
C GLU A 158 2.97 23.78 -23.67
N ILE A 159 3.88 23.72 -22.69
CA ILE A 159 5.27 24.15 -22.90
C ILE A 159 5.95 23.29 -23.97
N VAL A 160 5.68 21.98 -24.02
CA VAL A 160 6.20 21.08 -25.06
C VAL A 160 5.75 21.52 -26.45
N ARG A 161 4.46 21.79 -26.64
CA ARG A 161 3.92 22.28 -27.92
C ARG A 161 4.56 23.60 -28.34
N GLN A 162 4.68 24.56 -27.42
CA GLN A 162 5.35 25.83 -27.69
C GLN A 162 6.82 25.65 -28.07
N ILE A 163 7.56 24.77 -27.40
CA ILE A 163 8.96 24.47 -27.73
C ILE A 163 9.07 23.93 -29.17
N ARG A 164 8.18 23.02 -29.57
CA ARG A 164 8.19 22.44 -30.92
C ARG A 164 7.81 23.47 -31.98
N ASP A 165 6.77 24.26 -31.75
CA ASP A 165 6.34 25.35 -32.64
C ASP A 165 7.44 26.41 -32.85
N PHE A 166 8.12 26.85 -31.78
CA PHE A 166 9.25 27.79 -31.90
C PHE A 166 10.43 27.23 -32.70
N ASN A 167 10.66 25.91 -32.62
CA ASN A 167 11.72 25.25 -33.38
C ASN A 167 11.32 25.03 -34.85
N GLU A 168 10.10 24.59 -35.12
CA GLU A 168 9.60 24.35 -36.49
C GLU A 168 9.44 25.65 -37.28
N SER A 169 8.94 26.71 -36.65
CA SER A 169 8.86 28.04 -37.25
C SER A 169 10.21 28.73 -37.43
N GLY A 170 11.27 28.21 -36.80
CA GLY A 170 12.60 28.83 -36.79
C GLY A 170 12.65 30.16 -36.02
N THR A 171 11.60 30.51 -35.27
CA THR A 171 11.47 31.79 -34.56
C THR A 171 12.55 31.97 -33.49
N MET A 172 13.00 30.88 -32.88
CA MET A 172 13.98 30.92 -31.79
C MET A 172 15.00 29.78 -31.91
N THR A 173 16.25 30.05 -31.50
CA THR A 173 17.24 28.99 -31.32
C THR A 173 16.92 28.16 -30.08
N GLN A 174 17.37 26.89 -30.05
CA GLN A 174 17.14 26.02 -28.89
C GLN A 174 17.67 26.62 -27.57
N THR A 175 18.79 27.36 -27.61
CA THR A 175 19.33 28.09 -26.45
C THR A 175 18.41 29.21 -25.98
N ALA A 176 17.78 29.94 -26.90
CA ALA A 176 16.84 31.01 -26.56
C ALA A 176 15.53 30.44 -25.99
N ILE A 177 15.05 29.31 -26.54
CA ILE A 177 13.90 28.55 -26.03
C ILE A 177 14.18 28.07 -24.59
N ALA A 178 15.37 27.49 -24.36
CA ALA A 178 15.79 27.01 -23.05
C ALA A 178 15.75 28.11 -21.98
N LYS A 179 16.32 29.27 -22.31
CA LYS A 179 16.31 30.45 -21.44
C LYS A 179 14.88 30.95 -21.17
N ARG A 180 14.01 30.96 -22.19
CA ARG A 180 12.62 31.41 -22.08
C ARG A 180 11.82 30.57 -21.07
N PHE A 181 11.95 29.24 -21.13
CA PHE A 181 11.20 28.34 -20.26
C PHE A 181 11.96 27.93 -18.99
N ASN A 182 13.13 28.53 -18.74
CA ASN A 182 14.01 28.22 -17.60
C ASN A 182 14.31 26.71 -17.49
N ILE A 183 14.63 26.09 -18.63
CA ILE A 183 15.07 24.70 -18.75
C ILE A 183 16.43 24.63 -19.43
N THR A 184 17.05 23.46 -19.43
CA THR A 184 18.34 23.27 -20.09
C THR A 184 18.16 23.10 -21.60
N GLN A 185 19.12 23.56 -22.41
CA GLN A 185 19.07 23.37 -23.86
C GLN A 185 19.06 21.89 -24.27
N PRO A 186 19.78 20.96 -23.58
CA PRO A 186 19.61 19.53 -23.81
C PRO A 186 18.19 19.01 -23.58
N ALA A 187 17.45 19.56 -22.61
CA ALA A 187 16.04 19.21 -22.41
C ALA A 187 15.17 19.70 -23.58
N VAL A 188 15.43 20.90 -24.11
CA VAL A 188 14.79 21.40 -25.33
C VAL A 188 15.06 20.47 -26.51
N TRP A 189 16.32 20.07 -26.71
CA TRP A 189 16.69 19.11 -27.76
C TRP A 189 15.95 17.78 -27.61
N ALA A 190 15.84 17.24 -26.40
CA ALA A 190 15.16 15.98 -26.14
C ALA A 190 13.65 16.05 -26.40
N ILE A 191 13.03 17.20 -26.11
CA ILE A 191 11.61 17.46 -26.38
C ILE A 191 11.35 17.56 -27.90
N ILE A 192 12.23 18.27 -28.63
CA ILE A 192 12.16 18.42 -30.09
C ILE A 192 12.33 17.08 -30.79
N ASN A 193 13.34 16.30 -30.41
CA ASN A 193 13.62 14.99 -31.02
C ASN A 193 12.73 13.86 -30.50
N ARG A 194 11.73 14.19 -29.66
CA ARG A 194 10.76 13.23 -29.08
C ARG A 194 11.43 12.08 -28.31
N THR A 195 12.66 12.26 -27.83
CA THR A 195 13.32 11.30 -26.92
C THR A 195 12.74 11.40 -25.50
N THR A 196 12.12 12.54 -25.18
CA THR A 196 11.23 12.74 -24.03
C THR A 196 9.92 13.36 -24.51
N TRP A 197 8.85 13.25 -23.72
CA TRP A 197 7.51 13.79 -24.08
C TRP A 197 6.99 13.29 -25.44
N ALA A 198 7.31 12.03 -25.79
CA ALA A 198 6.89 11.40 -27.04
C ALA A 198 5.36 11.25 -27.16
N HIS A 199 4.64 11.26 -26.03
CA HIS A 199 3.18 11.12 -25.95
C HIS A 199 2.43 12.44 -26.16
N VAL A 200 3.12 13.58 -26.20
CA VAL A 200 2.52 14.87 -26.56
C VAL A 200 2.81 15.11 -28.03
N ASP A 201 1.86 15.70 -28.76
CA ASP A 201 2.02 16.06 -30.17
C ASP A 201 2.88 17.31 -30.36
#